data_AF-A0A7W1N5A4-F1
#
_entry.id   AF-A0A7W1N5A4-F1
#
_cell.length_a   1.000
_cell.length_b   1.000
_cell.length_c   1.000
_cell.angle_alpha   90.00
_cell.angle_beta   90.00
_cell.angle_gamma   90.00
#
_symmetry.space_group_name_H-M   'P 1'
#
loop_
_entity.id
_entity.type
_entity.pdbx_description
1 polymer ?
#
loop_
_entity_poly.entity_id
_entity_poly.type
_entity_poly.pdbx_seq_one_letter_code
_entity_poly.pdbx_strand_id
1 'polypeptide(L)'
;MGELLGIEDQLSITDLHDDLRGQRLREVAAKVIRQHFREGDVVHYKQWFDLVVADGYRIGGKNPAATFLTQVAHIGTVERMGRRSGLYRLKSAA
;
A
#
# COMPACT_ATOMS: atom_id res chain seq x y z
N MET A 1 6.42 -31.81 -38.60
CA MET A 1 6.26 -30.40 -39.01
C MET A 1 4.88 -30.00 -38.53
N GLY A 2 4.80 -29.35 -37.37
CA GLY A 2 4.56 -27.89 -37.29
C GLY A 2 3.04 -27.71 -37.20
N GLU A 3 2.43 -27.12 -36.18
CA GLU A 3 2.90 -26.18 -35.17
C GLU A 3 1.82 -26.21 -34.08
N LEU A 4 2.23 -26.54 -32.85
CA LEU A 4 1.38 -26.46 -31.67
C LEU A 4 1.26 -24.96 -31.37
N LEU A 5 0.30 -24.27 -31.99
CA LEU A 5 0.11 -22.84 -31.76
C LEU A 5 -0.51 -22.66 -30.36
N GLY A 6 0.38 -22.43 -29.40
CA GLY A 6 0.09 -22.17 -28.00
C GLY A 6 -0.94 -21.06 -27.85
N ILE A 7 -2.13 -21.45 -27.43
CA ILE A 7 -3.11 -20.55 -26.80
C ILE A 7 -2.73 -20.35 -25.33
N GLU A 8 -1.48 -19.97 -25.10
CA GLU A 8 -0.90 -19.69 -23.78
C GLU A 8 -0.30 -18.28 -23.78
N ASP A 9 -0.93 -17.33 -24.44
CA ASP A 9 -0.48 -15.92 -24.42
C ASP A 9 -1.66 -14.93 -24.49
N GLN A 10 -2.71 -15.20 -23.70
CA GLN A 10 -3.85 -14.27 -23.54
C GLN A 10 -4.09 -13.92 -22.06
N LEU A 11 -3.04 -14.01 -21.22
CA LEU A 11 -3.13 -13.72 -19.78
C LEU A 11 -2.08 -12.73 -19.24
N SER A 12 -1.23 -12.15 -20.08
CA SER A 12 -0.11 -11.31 -19.61
C SER A 12 -0.12 -9.87 -20.13
N ILE A 13 -1.25 -9.38 -20.68
CA ILE A 13 -1.45 -7.95 -21.00
C ILE A 13 -1.90 -7.13 -19.78
N THR A 14 -1.82 -7.69 -18.57
CA THR A 14 -1.97 -6.93 -17.32
C THR A 14 -0.68 -6.93 -16.49
N ASP A 15 0.48 -7.01 -17.14
CA ASP A 15 1.70 -6.34 -16.66
C ASP A 15 1.59 -4.81 -16.89
N LEU A 16 0.42 -4.24 -16.61
CA LEU A 16 0.37 -2.82 -16.28
C LEU A 16 0.95 -2.75 -14.88
N HIS A 17 2.17 -2.27 -14.78
CA HIS A 17 2.75 -1.71 -13.56
C HIS A 17 1.82 -0.62 -12.97
N ASP A 18 0.65 -1.00 -12.45
CA ASP A 18 -0.35 -0.08 -11.92
C ASP A 18 0.09 0.36 -10.53
N ASP A 19 0.96 1.36 -10.58
CA ASP A 19 1.32 2.22 -9.49
C ASP A 19 0.11 2.55 -8.59
N LEU A 20 0.15 2.11 -7.33
CA LEU A 20 -0.94 2.27 -6.39
C LEU A 20 -1.23 3.75 -6.16
N ARG A 21 -2.49 4.15 -6.40
CA ARG A 21 -2.99 5.50 -6.13
C ARG A 21 -4.38 5.47 -5.51
N GLY A 22 -4.77 6.62 -4.96
CA GLY A 22 -6.14 6.87 -4.51
C GLY A 22 -6.68 5.80 -3.57
N GLN A 23 -7.88 5.31 -3.88
CA GLN A 23 -8.57 4.26 -3.11
C GLN A 23 -7.71 2.99 -2.99
N ARG A 24 -7.11 2.54 -4.09
CA ARG A 24 -6.35 1.29 -4.14
C ARG A 24 -5.14 1.32 -3.21
N LEU A 25 -4.43 2.46 -3.16
CA LEU A 25 -3.35 2.66 -2.21
C LEU A 25 -3.85 2.60 -0.74
N ARG A 26 -5.00 3.19 -0.45
CA ARG A 26 -5.57 3.15 0.91
C ARG A 26 -5.88 1.73 1.36
N GLU A 27 -6.49 0.94 0.50
CA GLU A 27 -6.84 -0.45 0.79
C GLU A 27 -5.59 -1.31 1.04
N VAL A 28 -4.59 -1.21 0.17
CA VAL A 28 -3.34 -1.95 0.32
C VAL A 28 -2.59 -1.50 1.58
N ALA A 29 -2.44 -0.20 1.81
CA ALA A 29 -1.75 0.30 2.99
C ALA A 29 -2.45 -0.15 4.28
N ALA A 30 -3.79 -0.10 4.33
CA ALA A 30 -4.58 -0.57 5.47
C ALA A 30 -4.48 -2.08 5.68
N LYS A 31 -4.30 -2.86 4.61
CA LYS A 31 -4.05 -4.30 4.70
C LYS A 31 -2.66 -4.56 5.28
N VAL A 32 -1.61 -3.94 4.72
CA VAL A 32 -0.22 -4.11 5.15
C VAL A 32 -0.04 -3.76 6.63
N ILE A 33 -0.58 -2.63 7.10
CA ILE A 33 -0.41 -2.26 8.52
C ILE A 33 -1.06 -3.27 9.47
N ARG A 34 -2.20 -3.87 9.09
CA ARG A 34 -2.89 -4.89 9.89
C ARG A 34 -2.18 -6.25 9.86
N GLN A 35 -1.41 -6.53 8.81
CA GLN A 35 -0.62 -7.76 8.71
C GLN A 35 0.66 -7.69 9.53
N HIS A 36 1.26 -6.49 9.65
CA HIS A 36 2.57 -6.31 10.28
C HIS A 36 2.53 -5.76 11.71
N PHE A 37 1.44 -5.13 12.13
CA PHE A 37 1.32 -4.48 13.45
C PHE A 37 0.04 -4.91 14.15
N ARG A 38 0.06 -4.77 15.48
CA ARG A 38 -1.08 -5.04 16.35
C ARG A 38 -1.80 -3.76 16.72
N GLU A 39 -3.01 -3.92 17.20
CA GLU A 39 -3.83 -2.81 17.70
C GLU A 39 -3.11 -2.08 18.83
N GLY A 40 -3.12 -0.74 18.80
CA GLY A 40 -2.40 0.10 19.74
C GLY A 40 -0.94 0.39 19.38
N ASP A 41 -0.33 -0.38 18.47
CA ASP A 41 1.04 -0.15 18.01
C ASP A 41 1.17 1.21 17.32
N VAL A 42 2.29 1.87 17.57
CA VAL A 42 2.66 3.14 16.96
C VAL A 42 3.74 2.89 15.91
N VAL A 43 3.45 3.26 14.67
CA VAL A 43 4.33 3.09 13.52
C VAL A 43 4.66 4.44 12.88
N HIS A 44 5.90 4.61 12.46
CA HIS A 44 6.29 5.77 11.67
C HIS A 44 5.91 5.58 10.20
N TYR A 45 5.41 6.63 9.54
CA TYR A 45 4.92 6.55 8.15
C TYR A 45 5.96 5.97 7.19
N LYS A 46 7.25 6.26 7.42
CA LYS A 46 8.35 5.74 6.61
C LYS A 46 8.46 4.21 6.73
N GLN A 47 8.39 3.68 7.94
CA GLN A 47 8.41 2.23 8.16
C GLN A 47 7.21 1.54 7.50
N TRP A 48 6.03 2.15 7.61
CA TRP A 48 4.84 1.63 6.95
C TRP A 48 4.95 1.70 5.41
N PHE A 49 5.48 2.79 4.87
CA PHE A 49 5.77 2.93 3.45
C PHE A 49 6.75 1.86 2.95
N ASP A 50 7.86 1.67 3.67
CA ASP A 50 8.87 0.65 3.37
C ASP A 50 8.25 -0.75 3.35
N LEU A 51 7.32 -1.06 4.27
CA LEU A 51 6.61 -2.34 4.26
C LEU A 51 5.74 -2.53 3.02
N VAL A 52 5.02 -1.49 2.58
CA VAL A 52 4.21 -1.56 1.35
C VAL A 52 5.09 -1.83 0.14
N VAL A 53 6.27 -1.20 0.07
CA VAL A 53 7.23 -1.42 -1.01
C VAL A 53 7.88 -2.80 -0.90
N ALA A 54 8.21 -3.26 0.32
CA ALA A 54 8.78 -4.58 0.57
C ALA A 54 7.82 -5.72 0.22
N ASP A 55 6.50 -5.49 0.32
CA ASP A 55 5.46 -6.43 -0.12
C ASP A 55 5.30 -6.45 -1.66
N GLY A 56 6.14 -5.70 -2.39
CA GLY A 56 6.20 -5.68 -3.85
C GLY A 56 5.34 -4.61 -4.53
N TYR A 57 4.65 -3.76 -3.76
CA TYR A 57 3.81 -2.71 -4.33
C TYR A 57 4.62 -1.46 -4.68
N ARG A 58 4.33 -0.87 -5.85
CA ARG A 58 4.81 0.47 -6.20
C ARG A 58 3.72 1.49 -5.93
N ILE A 59 4.10 2.57 -5.25
CA ILE A 59 3.25 3.74 -5.02
C ILE A 59 3.75 4.82 -5.94
N GLY A 60 2.86 5.69 -6.43
CA GLY A 60 3.40 6.80 -7.20
C GLY A 60 2.53 8.01 -7.30
N GLY A 61 2.69 8.67 -8.44
CA GLY A 61 2.71 10.12 -8.52
C GLY A 61 4.15 10.63 -8.44
N LYS A 62 4.31 11.95 -8.58
CA LYS A 62 5.62 12.60 -8.65
C LYS A 62 6.46 12.43 -7.38
N ASN A 63 5.80 12.27 -6.23
CA ASN A 63 6.45 11.97 -4.95
C ASN A 63 5.65 10.88 -4.22
N PRO A 64 6.13 9.62 -4.24
CA PRO A 64 5.38 8.49 -3.71
C PRO A 64 5.17 8.57 -2.20
N ALA A 65 6.15 9.10 -1.45
CA ALA A 65 6.02 9.28 0.00
C ALA A 65 4.96 10.34 0.34
N ALA A 66 4.90 11.43 -0.43
CA ALA A 66 3.86 12.44 -0.26
C ALA A 66 2.47 11.87 -0.61
N THR A 67 2.34 11.15 -1.74
CA THR A 67 1.10 10.46 -2.10
C THR A 67 0.66 9.52 -1.01
N PHE A 68 1.57 8.70 -0.49
CA PHE A 68 1.32 7.77 0.60
C PHE A 68 0.77 8.48 1.83
N LEU A 69 1.47 9.51 2.31
CA LEU A 69 1.05 10.30 3.47
C LEU A 69 -0.34 10.91 3.29
N THR A 70 -0.64 11.45 2.10
CA THR A 70 -1.97 11.97 1.77
C THR A 70 -3.01 10.86 1.88
N GLN A 71 -2.77 9.69 1.29
CA GLN A 71 -3.75 8.60 1.30
C GLN A 71 -3.94 7.99 2.69
N VAL A 72 -2.86 7.74 3.44
CA VAL A 72 -2.95 7.10 4.75
C VAL A 72 -3.61 7.97 5.80
N ALA A 73 -3.61 9.30 5.63
CA ALA A 73 -4.35 10.22 6.48
C ALA A 73 -5.87 10.03 6.41
N HIS A 74 -6.39 9.39 5.34
CA HIS A 74 -7.82 9.10 5.15
C HIS A 74 -8.20 7.67 5.55
N ILE A 75 -7.26 6.87 6.09
CA ILE A 75 -7.54 5.49 6.50
C ILE A 75 -8.17 5.49 7.89
N GLY A 76 -9.40 4.97 7.99
CA GLY A 76 -10.17 4.95 9.23
C GLY A 76 -9.61 4.04 10.33
N THR A 77 -8.81 3.03 9.97
CA THR A 77 -8.21 2.05 10.90
C THR A 77 -6.98 2.58 11.63
N VAL A 78 -6.47 3.76 11.28
CA VAL A 78 -5.32 4.37 11.95
C VAL A 78 -5.69 5.73 12.50
N GLU A 79 -5.01 6.15 13.55
CA GLU A 79 -5.06 7.51 14.07
C GLU A 79 -3.68 8.15 13.96
N ARG A 80 -3.63 9.45 13.66
CA ARG A 80 -2.38 10.19 13.59
C ARG A 80 -2.00 10.70 14.97
N MET A 81 -0.79 10.38 15.43
CA MET A 81 -0.29 10.75 16.77
C MET A 81 0.30 12.18 16.77
N GLY A 82 -0.55 13.18 16.53
CA GLY A 82 -0.19 14.60 16.61
C GLY A 82 0.24 15.26 15.29
N ARG A 83 0.47 16.58 15.34
CA ARG A 83 0.79 17.38 14.15
C ARG A 83 2.26 17.21 13.78
N ARG A 84 2.53 16.72 12.56
CA ARG A 84 3.89 16.52 11.99
C ARG A 84 4.77 15.45 12.66
N SER A 85 4.26 14.68 13.62
CA SER A 85 5.02 13.59 14.23
C SER A 85 5.42 12.49 13.23
N GLY A 86 4.63 12.31 12.17
CA GLY A 86 4.84 11.22 11.21
C GLY A 86 4.47 9.84 11.78
N LEU A 87 4.02 9.79 13.03
CA LEU A 87 3.57 8.59 13.71
C LEU A 87 2.07 8.37 13.52
N TYR A 88 1.72 7.11 13.32
CA TYR A 88 0.35 6.60 13.22
C TYR A 88 0.18 5.47 14.22
N ARG A 89 -0.94 5.43 14.91
CA ARG A 89 -1.33 4.31 15.76
C ARG A 89 -2.38 3.49 15.05
N LEU A 90 -2.26 2.16 15.09
CA LEU A 90 -3.32 1.27 14.62
C LEU A 90 -4.46 1.29 15.66
N LYS A 91 -5.68 1.66 15.23
CA LYS A 91 -6.83 1.66 16.13
C LYS A 91 -7.22 0.24 16.48
N SER A 92 -7.69 0.07 17.71
CA SER A 92 -8.37 -1.16 18.10
C SER A 92 -9.71 -1.27 17.36
N ALA A 93 -10.00 -2.44 16.82
CA ALA A 93 -11.34 -2.77 16.36
C ALA A 93 -12.21 -2.87 17.62
N ALA A 94 -13.11 -1.90 17.79
CA ALA A 94 -14.09 -1.88 18.87
C ALA A 94 -15.12 -3.01 18.71
#